data_AF-A0A9D9W9I0-F1
#
_entry.id   AF-A0A9D9W9I0-F1
#
_cell.length_a   1.000
_cell.length_b   1.000
_cell.length_c   1.000
_cell.angle_alpha   90.00
_cell.angle_beta   90.00
_cell.angle_gamma   90.00
#
_symmetry.space_group_name_H-M   'P 1'
#
loop_
_entity.id
_entity.type
_entity.pdbx_description
1 polymer ?
#
loop_
_entity_poly.entity_id
_entity_poly.type
_entity_poly.pdbx_seq_one_letter_code
_entity_poly.pdbx_strand_id
1 'polypeptide(L)'
;MIEKINLNHILFLDIETVPEEEHFHSLDDEMKTLWEHKTQYQRKDDFSPEEFYDRAGIWAEFGKIVCVSVGYFVVKGDIRNFRVTSFFGDEKKILRDFNNLLNNHFNQAQHILCGH
;
A
#
# COMPACT_ATOMS: atom_id res chain seq x y z
N MET A 1 -7.93 23.35 -6.03
CA MET A 1 -8.38 22.40 -4.98
C MET A 1 -7.30 22.22 -3.90
N ILE A 2 -6.03 21.97 -4.28
CA ILE A 2 -4.90 21.82 -3.35
C ILE A 2 -4.56 23.09 -2.55
N GLU A 3 -4.76 24.28 -3.12
CA GLU A 3 -4.44 25.57 -2.47
C GLU A 3 -5.28 25.87 -1.21
N LYS A 4 -6.39 25.15 -1.02
CA LYS A 4 -7.27 25.31 0.14
C LYS A 4 -6.98 24.31 1.27
N ILE A 5 -6.04 23.38 1.06
CA ILE A 5 -5.70 22.33 2.03
C ILE A 5 -4.38 22.71 2.68
N ASN A 6 -4.37 22.76 4.02
CA ASN A 6 -3.14 22.95 4.75
C ASN A 6 -2.24 21.71 4.56
N LEU A 7 -1.11 21.90 3.89
CA LEU A 7 -0.16 20.82 3.57
C LEU A 7 0.39 20.11 4.81
N ASN A 8 0.37 20.76 5.98
CA ASN A 8 0.78 20.13 7.24
C ASN A 8 -0.22 19.06 7.71
N HIS A 9 -1.44 19.05 7.15
CA HIS A 9 -2.46 18.07 7.49
C HIS A 9 -2.50 16.89 6.51
N ILE A 10 -1.66 16.89 5.47
CA ILE A 10 -1.62 15.82 4.48
C ILE A 10 -0.50 14.85 4.83
N LEU A 11 -0.85 13.56 4.96
CA LEU A 11 0.10 12.46 4.95
C LEU A 11 0.09 11.86 3.54
N PHE A 12 1.18 12.06 2.82
CA PHE A 12 1.43 11.37 1.57
C PHE A 12 1.82 9.93 1.89
N LEU A 13 1.24 8.97 1.19
CA LEU A 13 1.39 7.54 1.45
C LEU A 13 1.69 6.82 0.14
N ASP A 14 2.60 5.87 0.21
CA ASP A 14 2.88 4.94 -0.88
C ASP A 14 3.16 3.54 -0.30
N ILE A 15 2.68 2.50 -0.96
CA ILE A 15 2.73 1.12 -0.47
C ILE A 15 3.28 0.22 -1.57
N GLU A 16 4.31 -0.53 -1.24
CA GLU A 16 4.90 -1.52 -2.13
C GLU A 16 4.56 -2.92 -1.64
N THR A 17 4.15 -3.76 -2.58
CA THR A 17 3.68 -5.13 -2.35
C THR A 17 4.45 -6.12 -3.23
N VAL A 18 4.47 -7.37 -2.79
CA VAL A 18 4.93 -8.53 -3.56
C VAL A 18 3.82 -9.60 -3.53
N PRO A 19 3.82 -10.62 -4.40
CA PRO A 19 2.93 -11.76 -4.24
C PRO A 19 3.01 -12.38 -2.84
N GLU A 20 1.89 -12.80 -2.27
CA GLU A 20 1.87 -13.51 -0.96
C GLU A 20 2.67 -14.81 -1.02
N GLU A 21 2.50 -15.56 -2.11
CA GLU A 21 3.30 -16.73 -2.46
C GLU A 21 4.12 -16.47 -3.72
N GLU A 22 5.37 -16.94 -3.76
CA GLU A 22 6.29 -16.70 -4.90
C GLU A 22 5.79 -17.33 -6.20
N HIS A 23 5.08 -18.45 -6.10
CA HIS A 23 4.62 -19.23 -7.25
C HIS A 23 3.14 -19.55 -7.13
N PHE A 24 2.43 -19.51 -8.26
CA PHE A 24 1.00 -19.84 -8.33
C PHE A 24 0.68 -21.22 -7.74
N HIS A 25 1.56 -22.20 -7.94
CA HIS A 25 1.36 -23.54 -7.42
C HIS A 25 1.37 -23.62 -5.89
N SER A 26 1.99 -22.65 -5.21
CA SER A 26 2.11 -22.58 -3.75
C SER A 26 0.83 -22.05 -3.09
N LEU A 27 -0.04 -21.39 -3.86
CA LEU A 27 -1.38 -21.05 -3.39
C LEU A 27 -2.19 -22.31 -3.06
N ASP A 28 -3.03 -22.22 -2.04
CA ASP A 28 -4.06 -23.22 -1.80
C ASP A 28 -5.16 -23.19 -2.89
N ASP A 29 -6.01 -24.22 -2.90
CA ASP A 29 -7.03 -24.39 -3.94
C ASP A 29 -8.08 -23.28 -3.93
N GLU A 30 -8.37 -22.71 -2.75
CA GLU A 30 -9.30 -21.60 -2.60
C GLU A 30 -8.72 -20.34 -3.26
N MET A 31 -7.48 -20.00 -2.93
CA MET A 31 -6.78 -18.84 -3.48
C MET A 31 -6.53 -18.96 -4.98
N LYS A 32 -6.25 -20.17 -5.51
CA LYS A 32 -6.18 -20.39 -6.97
C LYS A 32 -7.51 -20.08 -7.65
N THR A 33 -8.62 -20.54 -7.06
CA THR A 33 -9.97 -20.30 -7.59
C THR A 33 -10.33 -18.81 -7.55
N LEU A 34 -10.01 -18.14 -6.44
CA LEU A 34 -10.23 -16.70 -6.28
C LEU A 34 -9.37 -15.89 -7.25
N TRP A 35 -8.11 -16.27 -7.46
CA TRP A 35 -7.19 -15.64 -8.41
C TRP A 35 -7.72 -15.72 -9.84
N GLU A 36 -8.12 -16.93 -10.26
CA GLU A 36 -8.67 -17.16 -11.59
C GLU A 36 -9.88 -16.27 -11.87
N HIS A 37 -10.81 -16.20 -10.89
CA HIS A 37 -12.02 -15.40 -11.01
C HIS A 37 -11.73 -13.90 -10.98
N LYS A 38 -10.87 -13.45 -10.06
CA LYS A 38 -10.51 -12.04 -9.90
C LYS A 38 -9.81 -11.49 -11.14
N THR A 39 -8.94 -12.28 -11.77
CA THR A 39 -8.10 -11.80 -12.89
C THR A 39 -8.72 -11.99 -14.26
N GLN A 40 -9.82 -12.75 -14.37
CA GLN A 40 -10.49 -13.10 -15.63
C GLN A 40 -10.66 -11.91 -16.59
N TYR A 41 -11.07 -10.75 -16.07
CA TYR A 41 -11.31 -9.56 -16.90
C TYR A 41 -10.03 -8.95 -17.50
N GLN A 42 -8.85 -9.15 -16.87
CA GLN A 42 -7.57 -8.67 -17.39
C GLN A 42 -6.85 -9.72 -18.23
N ARG A 43 -6.82 -10.99 -17.77
CA ARG A 43 -6.16 -12.09 -18.49
C ARG A 43 -6.88 -12.44 -19.81
N LYS A 44 -8.20 -12.24 -19.85
CA LYS A 44 -9.08 -12.73 -20.94
C LYS A 44 -8.81 -14.21 -21.21
N ASP A 45 -8.83 -14.63 -22.47
CA ASP A 45 -8.46 -15.98 -22.90
C ASP A 45 -7.01 -16.03 -23.42
N ASP A 46 -6.24 -14.95 -23.24
CA ASP A 46 -4.86 -14.81 -23.76
C ASP A 46 -3.81 -15.45 -22.85
N PHE A 47 -4.09 -15.51 -21.53
CA PHE A 47 -3.19 -16.06 -20.52
C PHE A 47 -3.93 -17.01 -19.57
N SER A 48 -3.26 -18.09 -19.17
CA SER A 48 -3.71 -18.92 -18.05
C SER A 48 -3.58 -18.16 -16.72
N PRO A 49 -4.31 -18.57 -15.66
CA PRO A 49 -4.16 -17.98 -14.33
C PRO A 49 -2.71 -18.02 -13.81
N GLU A 50 -1.98 -19.09 -14.10
CA GLU A 50 -0.58 -19.27 -13.71
C GLU A 50 0.36 -18.30 -14.45
N GLU A 51 0.23 -18.19 -15.77
CA GLU A 51 1.04 -17.25 -16.57
C GLU A 51 0.80 -15.78 -16.21
N PHE A 52 -0.38 -15.48 -15.65
CA PHE A 52 -0.73 -14.13 -15.23
C PHE A 52 -0.28 -13.80 -13.79
N TYR A 53 0.21 -14.79 -13.04
CA TYR A 53 0.47 -14.70 -11.60
C TYR A 53 1.61 -13.74 -11.21
N ASP A 54 2.52 -13.40 -12.11
CA ASP A 54 3.58 -12.39 -11.87
C ASP A 54 3.02 -11.02 -11.43
N ARG A 55 1.72 -10.78 -11.65
CA ARG A 55 1.01 -9.56 -11.28
C ARG A 55 0.30 -9.66 -9.93
N ALA A 56 0.43 -10.76 -9.18
CA ALA A 56 -0.33 -11.02 -7.96
C ALA A 56 -0.18 -9.91 -6.91
N GLY A 57 1.02 -9.33 -6.78
CA GLY A 57 1.27 -8.22 -5.87
C GLY A 57 0.38 -6.97 -6.10
N ILE A 58 -0.20 -6.79 -7.28
CA ILE A 58 -1.08 -5.63 -7.59
C ILE A 58 -2.40 -5.73 -6.83
N TRP A 59 -2.88 -6.94 -6.53
CA TRP A 59 -4.13 -7.14 -5.83
C TRP A 59 -3.89 -7.32 -4.34
N ALA A 60 -4.61 -6.54 -3.53
CA ALA A 60 -4.47 -6.56 -2.08
C ALA A 60 -4.76 -7.94 -1.45
N GLU A 61 -5.60 -8.75 -2.10
CA GLU A 61 -5.93 -10.10 -1.62
C GLU A 61 -4.84 -11.14 -1.91
N PHE A 62 -3.93 -10.87 -2.85
CA PHE A 62 -2.87 -11.80 -3.29
C PHE A 62 -1.47 -11.21 -3.09
N GLY A 63 -1.40 -10.06 -2.42
CA GLY A 63 -0.21 -9.28 -2.20
C GLY A 63 0.12 -9.20 -0.72
N LYS A 64 1.40 -9.18 -0.42
CA LYS A 64 1.98 -8.92 0.88
C LYS A 64 2.68 -7.58 0.87
N ILE A 65 2.40 -6.75 1.88
CA ILE A 65 3.06 -5.45 2.04
C ILE A 65 4.49 -5.66 2.52
N VAL A 66 5.45 -5.13 1.77
CA VAL A 66 6.88 -5.19 2.09
C VAL A 66 7.45 -3.84 2.50
N CYS A 67 6.79 -2.75 2.08
CA CYS A 67 7.18 -1.40 2.45
C CYS A 67 5.97 -0.47 2.49
N VAL A 68 5.96 0.43 3.46
CA VAL A 68 5.07 1.59 3.49
C VAL A 68 5.92 2.83 3.67
N SER A 69 5.84 3.77 2.74
CA SER A 69 6.52 5.06 2.84
C SER A 69 5.52 6.18 3.04
N VAL A 70 5.82 7.07 3.98
CA VAL A 70 5.01 8.26 4.24
C VAL A 70 5.81 9.54 4.14
N GLY A 71 5.18 10.57 3.61
CA GLY A 71 5.72 11.92 3.50
C GLY A 71 4.81 12.93 4.18
N TYR A 72 5.36 13.89 4.91
CA TYR A 72 4.56 14.96 5.53
C TYR A 72 5.37 16.24 5.72
N PHE A 73 4.68 17.38 5.75
CA PHE A 73 5.31 18.67 6.00
C PHE A 73 5.33 19.02 7.48
N VAL A 74 6.47 19.52 7.96
CA VAL A 74 6.65 20.08 9.30
C VAL A 74 7.19 21.49 9.17
N VAL A 75 6.52 22.45 9.80
CA VAL A 75 6.97 23.84 9.86
C VAL A 75 7.77 24.06 11.15
N LYS A 76 9.00 24.57 11.02
CA LYS A 76 9.85 24.97 12.14
C LYS A 76 10.28 26.43 11.92
N GLY A 77 9.72 27.35 12.69
CA GLY A 77 9.84 28.78 12.41
C GLY A 77 9.24 29.11 11.04
N ASP A 78 9.99 29.81 10.20
CA ASP A 78 9.55 30.17 8.84
C ASP A 78 9.95 29.13 7.77
N ILE A 79 10.53 27.99 8.17
CA ILE A 79 11.03 26.96 7.25
C ILE A 79 10.09 25.76 7.21
N ARG A 80 9.61 25.46 6.00
CA ARG A 80 8.84 24.25 5.70
C ARG A 80 9.79 23.11 5.34
N ASN A 81 9.74 22.02 6.11
CA ASN A 81 10.53 20.81 5.86
C ASN A 81 9.61 19.67 5.42
N PHE A 82 9.99 18.95 4.37
CA PHE A 82 9.32 17.69 4.00
C PHE A 82 10.09 16.54 4.65
N ARG A 83 9.38 15.72 5.42
CA ARG A 83 9.94 14.53 6.09
C ARG A 83 9.39 13.28 5.43
N VAL A 84 10.28 12.31 5.22
CA VAL A 84 9.94 10.99 4.71
C VAL A 84 10.29 9.96 5.77
N THR A 85 9.44 8.95 5.94
CA THR A 85 9.66 7.81 6.83
C THR A 85 9.18 6.56 6.11
N SER A 86 10.02 5.52 6.08
CA SER A 86 9.69 4.25 5.44
C SER A 86 9.70 3.14 6.49
N PHE A 87 8.66 2.30 6.45
CA PHE A 87 8.48 1.10 7.26
C PHE A 87 8.69 -0.11 6.38
N PHE A 88 9.62 -1.00 6.74
CA PHE A 88 9.95 -2.21 5.96
C PHE A 88 10.26 -3.39 6.89
N GLY A 89 10.24 -4.61 6.34
CA GLY A 89 10.44 -5.86 7.09
C GLY A 89 9.16 -6.69 7.16
N ASP A 90 8.89 -7.31 8.32
CA ASP A 90 7.69 -8.12 8.50
C ASP A 90 6.41 -7.28 8.41
N GLU A 91 5.48 -7.69 7.55
CA GLU A 91 4.21 -6.97 7.29
C GLU A 91 3.47 -6.61 8.58
N LYS A 92 3.33 -7.55 9.52
CA LYS A 92 2.66 -7.30 10.80
C LYS A 92 3.32 -6.17 11.59
N LYS A 93 4.64 -6.04 11.52
CA LYS A 93 5.37 -4.94 12.16
C LYS A 93 5.16 -3.64 11.37
N ILE A 94 5.27 -3.68 10.04
CA ILE A 94 5.01 -2.53 9.15
C ILE A 94 3.64 -1.92 9.46
N LEU A 95 2.59 -2.75 9.44
CA LEU A 95 1.21 -2.31 9.68
C LEU A 95 1.02 -1.73 11.08
N ARG A 96 1.64 -2.33 12.11
CA ARG A 96 1.57 -1.80 13.48
C ARG A 96 2.27 -0.46 13.61
N ASP A 97 3.46 -0.32 13.03
CA ASP A 97 4.23 0.92 13.11
C ASP A 97 3.55 2.05 12.32
N PHE A 98 3.02 1.75 11.14
CA PHE A 98 2.23 2.70 10.36
C PHE A 98 0.95 3.11 11.11
N ASN A 99 0.20 2.15 11.66
CA ASN A 99 -0.98 2.43 12.48
C ASN A 99 -0.65 3.29 13.70
N ASN A 100 0.50 3.06 14.35
CA ASN A 100 0.96 3.90 15.46
C ASN A 100 1.25 5.34 14.99
N LEU A 101 1.86 5.53 13.82
CA LEU A 101 2.07 6.86 13.25
C LEU A 101 0.72 7.57 12.99
N LEU A 102 -0.24 6.88 12.39
CA LEU A 102 -1.58 7.43 12.14
C LEU A 102 -2.25 7.86 13.45
N ASN A 103 -2.30 6.97 14.43
CA ASN A 103 -2.97 7.21 15.70
C ASN A 103 -2.31 8.32 16.55
N ASN A 104 -1.00 8.54 16.41
CA ASN A 104 -0.30 9.55 17.20
C ASN A 104 -0.20 10.92 16.51
N HIS A 105 -0.21 10.95 15.17
CA HIS A 105 0.11 12.18 14.42
C HIS A 105 -0.95 12.58 13.39
N PHE A 106 -1.74 11.64 12.86
CA PHE A 106 -2.66 11.87 11.75
C PHE A 106 -4.10 11.38 12.03
N ASN A 107 -4.57 11.51 13.27
CA ASN A 107 -5.87 10.95 13.73
C ASN A 107 -7.04 11.96 13.85
N GLN A 108 -6.78 13.26 13.64
CA GLN A 108 -7.77 14.33 13.75
C GLN A 108 -8.54 14.53 12.43
N ALA A 109 -9.75 15.08 12.50
CA ALA A 109 -10.68 15.21 11.37
C ALA A 109 -10.14 16.06 10.20
N GLN A 110 -9.20 16.97 10.46
CA GLN A 110 -8.57 17.78 9.42
C GLN A 110 -7.45 17.06 8.67
N HIS A 111 -6.97 15.91 9.18
CA HIS A 111 -5.91 15.15 8.54
C HIS A 111 -6.45 14.33 7.37
N ILE A 112 -5.66 14.28 6.31
CA ILE A 112 -6.03 13.63 5.04
C ILE A 112 -4.89 12.71 4.61
N LEU A 113 -5.24 11.49 4.22
CA LEU A 113 -4.33 10.57 3.55
C LEU A 113 -4.36 10.83 2.04
N CYS A 114 -3.18 10.94 1.43
CA CYS A 114 -3.00 11.11 0.01
C CYS A 114 -2.12 9.97 -0.51
N GLY A 115 -2.76 8.92 -1.02
CA GLY A 115 -2.08 7.76 -1.63
C GLY A 115 -2.18 7.75 -3.16
N HIS A 116 -1.31 6.97 -3.80
CA HIS A 116 -1.43 6.63 -5.21
C HIS A 116 -2.16 5.28 -5.39
#